data_AF-A0A4R3ALE5-F1
#
_entry.id   AF-A0A4R3ALE5-F1
#
_cell.length_a   1.000
_cell.length_b   1.000
_cell.length_c   1.000
_cell.angle_alpha   90.00
_cell.angle_beta   90.00
_cell.angle_gamma   90.00
#
_symmetry.space_group_name_H-M   'P 1'
#
loop_
_entity.id
_entity.type
_entity.pdbx_description
1 polymer ?
#
loop_
_entity_poly.entity_id
_entity_poly.type
_entity_poly.pdbx_seq_one_letter_code
_entity_poly.pdbx_strand_id
1 'polypeptide(L)' 'MAQIKKSETTNKGAFVFGKLNYQLFIVSIIIVIIGFLLMSGNTDIYSFTKITLAPIVIVLGFALGFVAILYKPKSK' A
#
# COMPACT_ATOMS: atom_id res chain seq x y z
N MET A 1 35.22 31.26 -26.30
CA MET A 1 34.82 30.71 -24.99
C MET A 1 33.39 30.19 -25.13
N ALA A 2 33.21 28.87 -25.30
CA ALA A 2 31.89 28.27 -25.48
C ALA A 2 31.35 27.83 -24.11
N GLN A 3 30.21 28.40 -23.71
CA GLN A 3 29.48 28.03 -22.50
C GLN A 3 28.77 26.69 -22.73
N ILE A 4 29.27 25.61 -22.11
CA ILE A 4 28.55 24.33 -22.03
C ILE A 4 27.41 24.52 -21.03
N LYS A 5 26.21 24.80 -21.52
CA LYS A 5 24.97 24.79 -20.73
C LYS A 5 24.71 23.33 -20.32
N LYS A 6 25.17 22.95 -19.12
CA LYS A 6 24.82 21.68 -18.48
C LYS A 6 23.30 21.66 -18.30
N SER A 7 22.62 20.95 -19.19
CA SER A 7 21.23 20.56 -18.99
C SER A 7 21.23 19.68 -17.75
N GLU A 8 20.79 20.24 -16.63
CA GLU A 8 20.35 19.44 -15.50
C GLU A 8 19.14 18.64 -15.97
N THR A 9 19.38 17.43 -16.44
CA THR A 9 18.37 16.39 -16.48
C THR A 9 18.00 16.13 -15.03
N THR A 10 17.03 16.90 -14.53
CA THR A 10 16.30 16.56 -13.32
C THR A 10 15.72 15.18 -13.60
N ASN A 11 16.40 14.14 -13.13
CA ASN A 11 15.86 12.80 -13.04
C ASN A 11 14.67 12.91 -12.10
N LYS A 12 13.52 13.33 -12.62
CA LYS A 12 12.23 13.13 -11.97
C LYS A 12 12.11 11.62 -11.92
N GLY A 13 12.56 11.04 -10.80
CA GLY A 13 12.51 9.61 -10.57
C GLY A 13 11.14 9.14 -11.02
N ALA A 14 11.12 8.25 -12.01
CA ALA A 14 9.88 7.76 -12.56
C ALA A 14 9.13 7.09 -11.41
N PHE A 15 8.12 7.75 -10.88
CA PHE A 15 7.30 7.19 -9.82
C PHE A 15 6.70 5.89 -10.36
N VAL A 16 6.97 4.78 -9.67
CA VAL A 16 6.54 3.44 -10.09
C VAL A 16 5.01 3.36 -10.17
N PHE A 17 4.31 4.18 -9.38
CA PHE A 17 2.86 4.25 -9.32
C PHE A 17 2.36 5.69 -9.37
N GLY A 18 1.10 5.88 -9.78
CA GLY A 18 0.42 7.17 -9.67
C GLY A 18 0.16 7.57 -8.22
N LYS A 19 -0.03 8.87 -7.96
CA LYS A 19 -0.30 9.40 -6.61
C LYS A 19 -1.47 8.71 -5.91
N LEU A 20 -2.54 8.42 -6.64
CA LEU A 20 -3.74 7.74 -6.13
C LEU A 20 -3.44 6.30 -5.68
N ASN A 21 -2.69 5.56 -6.49
CA ASN A 21 -2.27 4.19 -6.17
C ASN A 21 -1.42 4.14 -4.92
N TYR A 22 -0.54 5.13 -4.75
CA TYR A 22 0.29 5.25 -3.56
C TYR A 22 -0.57 5.47 -2.30
N GLN A 23 -1.62 6.29 -2.38
CA GLN A 23 -2.58 6.46 -1.29
C GLN A 23 -3.34 5.17 -0.98
N LEU A 24 -3.84 4.47 -2.00
CA LEU A 24 -4.53 3.18 -1.83
C LEU A 24 -3.61 2.11 -1.22
N PHE A 25 -2.34 2.11 -1.61
CA PHE A 25 -1.33 1.21 -1.06
C PHE A 25 -1.08 1.49 0.43
N ILE A 26 -0.94 2.76 0.83
CA ILE A 26 -0.80 3.12 2.26
C ILE A 26 -2.03 2.66 3.05
N VAL A 27 -3.24 2.88 2.51
CA VAL A 27 -4.48 2.42 3.15
C VAL A 27 -4.48 0.90 3.33
N SER A 28 -4.02 0.14 2.32
CA SER A 28 -3.92 -1.32 2.44
C SER A 28 -2.98 -1.76 3.57
N ILE A 29 -1.85 -1.06 3.77
CA ILE A 29 -0.91 -1.35 4.85
C ILE A 29 -1.57 -1.11 6.21
N ILE A 30 -2.29 0.00 6.37
CA ILE A 30 -3.01 0.32 7.61
C ILE A 30 -4.03 -0.77 7.95
N ILE A 31 -4.77 -1.25 6.95
CA ILE A 31 -5.77 -2.33 7.14
C ILE A 31 -5.08 -3.63 7.59
N VAL A 32 -3.96 -4.00 6.97
CA VAL A 32 -3.18 -5.19 7.37
C VAL A 32 -2.70 -5.06 8.82
N ILE A 33 -2.17 -3.89 9.20
CA ILE A 33 -1.75 -3.62 10.58
C ILE A 33 -2.92 -3.78 11.54
N ILE A 34 -4.10 -3.22 11.23
CA ILE A 34 -5.31 -3.37 12.05
C ILE A 34 -5.70 -4.85 12.18
N GLY A 35 -5.62 -5.62 11.10
CA GLY A 35 -5.90 -7.07 11.12
C GLY A 35 -4.98 -7.82 12.09
N PHE A 36 -3.68 -7.51 12.09
CA PHE A 36 -2.74 -8.09 13.05
C PHE A 36 -2.97 -7.60 14.48
N LEU A 37 -3.36 -6.33 14.67
CA LEU A 37 -3.74 -5.81 15.99
C LEU A 37 -5.00 -6.48 16.54
N LEU A 38 -5.98 -6.79 15.69
CA LEU A 38 -7.17 -7.56 16.07
C LEU A 38 -6.82 -8.99 16.51
N MET A 39 -5.79 -9.59 15.90
CA MET A 39 -5.26 -10.90 16.31
C MET A 39 -4.50 -10.80 17.65
N SER A 40 -3.82 -9.68 17.89
CA SER A 40 -3.07 -9.40 19.12
C SER A 40 -4.01 -9.16 20.31
N GLY A 41 -4.00 -10.09 21.28
CA GLY A 41 -4.64 -9.87 22.57
C GLY A 41 -4.64 -11.12 23.44
N ASN A 42 -4.59 -10.94 24.76
CA ASN A 42 -4.27 -12.05 25.69
C ASN A 42 -5.50 -12.82 26.22
N THR A 43 -6.72 -12.27 26.13
CA THR A 43 -7.81 -12.76 26.99
C THR A 43 -8.73 -13.83 26.41
N ASP A 44 -8.65 -14.15 25.11
CA ASP A 44 -9.42 -15.26 24.53
C ASP A 44 -8.85 -15.60 23.16
N ILE A 45 -8.07 -16.68 23.06
CA ILE A 45 -7.43 -17.10 21.81
C ILE A 45 -8.47 -17.66 20.83
N TYR A 46 -9.53 -18.28 21.36
CA TYR A 46 -10.64 -18.86 20.60
C TYR A 46 -11.76 -17.88 20.25
N SER A 47 -11.53 -16.58 20.44
CA SER A 47 -12.51 -15.56 20.04
C SER A 47 -12.70 -15.57 18.52
N PHE A 48 -13.96 -15.56 18.07
CA PHE A 48 -14.33 -15.48 16.66
C PHE A 48 -13.62 -14.33 15.93
N THR A 49 -13.41 -13.21 16.64
CA THR A 49 -12.69 -12.04 16.13
C THR A 49 -11.26 -12.37 15.71
N LYS A 50 -10.55 -13.22 16.46
CA LYS A 50 -9.14 -13.54 16.18
C LYS A 50 -8.98 -14.66 15.17
N ILE A 51 -9.84 -15.69 15.26
CA ILE A 51 -9.76 -16.87 14.39
C ILE A 51 -10.32 -16.57 13.00
N THR A 52 -11.38 -15.76 12.92
CA THR A 52 -12.13 -15.56 11.66
C THR A 52 -12.00 -14.13 11.15
N LEU A 53 -12.36 -13.14 11.99
CA LEU A 53 -12.46 -11.76 11.51
C LEU A 53 -11.09 -11.15 11.18
N ALA A 54 -10.08 -11.35 12.04
CA ALA A 54 -8.74 -10.82 11.83
C ALA A 54 -8.08 -11.37 10.54
N PRO A 55 -8.05 -12.69 10.26
CA PRO A 55 -7.55 -13.20 8.99
C PRO A 55 -8.29 -12.65 7.77
N ILE A 56 -9.62 -12.50 7.84
CA ILE A 56 -10.40 -11.91 6.75
C ILE A 56 -9.97 -10.46 6.49
N VAL A 57 -9.81 -9.66 7.54
CA VAL A 57 -9.35 -8.27 7.43
C VAL A 57 -7.96 -8.19 6.81
N ILE A 58 -7.04 -9.08 7.20
CA ILE A 58 -5.69 -9.16 6.64
C ILE A 58 -5.75 -9.49 5.14
N VAL A 59 -6.53 -10.48 4.74
CA VAL A 59 -6.71 -10.87 3.34
C VAL A 59 -7.30 -9.72 2.51
N LEU A 60 -8.30 -9.01 3.04
CA LEU A 60 -8.87 -7.83 2.39
C LEU A 60 -7.84 -6.70 2.23
N GLY A 61 -7.00 -6.48 3.24
CA GLY A 61 -5.89 -5.54 3.18
C GLY A 61 -4.92 -5.90 2.05
N PHE A 62 -4.50 -7.16 1.95
CA PHE A 62 -3.63 -7.62 0.86
C PHE A 62 -4.30 -7.50 -0.51
N ALA A 63 -5.58 -7.85 -0.64
CA ALA A 63 -6.33 -7.70 -1.88
C ALA A 63 -6.37 -6.24 -2.35
N LEU A 64 -6.62 -5.30 -1.44
CA LEU A 64 -6.54 -3.86 -1.74
C LEU A 64 -5.12 -3.43 -2.17
N GLY A 65 -4.10 -3.96 -1.51
CA GLY A 65 -2.70 -3.70 -1.88
C GLY A 65 -2.38 -4.19 -3.29
N PHE A 66 -2.83 -5.40 -3.66
CA PHE A 66 -2.69 -5.92 -5.01
C PHE A 66 -3.40 -5.03 -6.03
N VAL A 67 -4.64 -4.61 -5.74
CA VAL A 67 -5.37 -3.68 -6.63
C VAL A 67 -4.63 -2.36 -6.76
N ALA A 68 -4.10 -1.79 -5.67
CA ALA A 68 -3.34 -0.55 -5.69
C ALA A 68 -2.08 -0.64 -6.56
N ILE A 69 -1.38 -1.77 -6.54
CA ILE A 69 -0.18 -2.01 -7.34
C ILE A 69 -0.52 -2.24 -8.82
N LEU A 70 -1.54 -3.07 -9.09
CA LEU A 70 -1.92 -3.48 -10.45
C LEU A 70 -2.69 -2.40 -11.20
N TYR A 71 -3.42 -1.54 -10.49
CA TYR A 71 -4.21 -0.47 -11.10
C TYR A 71 -3.28 0.56 -11.72
N LYS A 72 -2.98 0.44 -13.01
CA LYS A 72 -2.31 1.51 -13.75
C LYS A 72 -3.37 2.51 -14.19
N PRO A 73 -3.35 3.78 -13.74
CA PRO A 73 -4.23 4.79 -14.29
C PRO A 73 -3.92 4.91 -15.78
N LYS A 74 -4.92 4.58 -16.62
CA LYS A 74 -4.82 4.79 -18.06
C LYS A 74 -4.58 6.28 -18.26
N SER A 75 -3.41 6.62 -18.81
CA SER A 75 -3.04 8.01 -19.12
C SER A 75 -4.21 8.67 -19.83
N LYS A 76 -4.65 9.81 -19.31
CA LYS A 76 -5.19 10.84 -20.19
C LYS A 76 -4.02 11.54 -20.88
#